data_AF-A0A2T2YT75-F1
#
_entry.id   AF-A0A2T2YT75-F1
#
_cell.length_a   1.000
_cell.length_b   1.000
_cell.length_c   1.000
_cell.angle_alpha   90.00
_cell.angle_beta   90.00
_cell.angle_gamma   90.00
#
_symmetry.space_group_name_H-M   'P 1'
#
loop_
_entity.id
_entity.type
_entity.pdbx_description
1 polymer ?
#
loop_
_entity_poly.entity_id
_entity_poly.type
_entity_poly.pdbx_seq_one_letter_code
_entity_poly.pdbx_strand_id
1 'polypeptide(L)'
;MWKETDMSADQYGPRLTVQQAQDQMSKARHRGYRPAVRKKGVATRNLERVFSTIVTVDGPSSRDIATLLDLSPGTVSALVRELEERQLVRLSSGRASSQGRKPKPVVVDHRTRHTFGFEISAEKVVAVVMNLAGEAVLREVHDFGDDAWTGGKKYAGWVDEDVVVDTIRSMFTALKHQLLERIRDQHPDALDQGLDPVVGIGVSLGGHINRHTGEVRFAPDLRWSTPANRMDGWGPSVQLRQRIRDVTGVDKARIVVDNDANGRAAAYELYGGGAYFDDAPSTVVLVTEVGVGAAHFIDHEIYRGATGKSLELGNIQVKPDGLQCRCGSKGCLEAMSTRDAILGALGSAKVHSLEEARKLAADGHSQAVRAFTQAGTYLGVGLSILVNLFDTSRIVLTGPAITAVAGSAPVVFDQHFDRAMRETLQSKGYSEGIDPDSVEVIEETGEWNGARGAACLVVHDMITGHLDL
;
A
#
# COMPACT_ATOMS: atom_id res chain seq x y z
N MET A 1 -4.69 -17.50 -24.54
CA MET A 1 -4.80 -18.75 -23.75
C MET A 1 -3.63 -18.77 -22.79
N TRP A 2 -3.75 -18.02 -21.68
CA TRP A 2 -2.72 -17.92 -20.67
C TRP A 2 -2.84 -19.13 -19.75
N LYS A 3 -1.77 -19.92 -19.64
CA LYS A 3 -1.73 -21.12 -18.81
C LYS A 3 -1.66 -20.73 -17.34
N GLU A 4 -2.48 -21.41 -16.57
CA GLU A 4 -2.80 -21.29 -15.14
C GLU A 4 -1.66 -21.75 -14.20
N THR A 5 -0.40 -21.46 -14.53
CA THR A 5 0.76 -21.94 -13.77
C THR A 5 1.80 -20.84 -13.59
N ASP A 6 1.51 -19.91 -12.69
CA ASP A 6 2.49 -19.25 -11.80
C ASP A 6 1.73 -18.62 -10.62
N MET A 7 1.20 -19.47 -9.74
CA MET A 7 0.50 -19.07 -8.51
C MET A 7 1.47 -18.72 -7.35
N SER A 8 2.76 -18.52 -7.58
CA SER A 8 3.76 -18.39 -6.50
C SER A 8 4.37 -17.00 -6.30
N ALA A 9 3.93 -15.97 -7.05
CA ALA A 9 4.37 -14.58 -6.87
C ALA A 9 3.23 -13.62 -6.44
N ASP A 10 2.04 -14.15 -6.14
CA ASP A 10 0.79 -13.40 -6.00
C ASP A 10 0.36 -13.12 -4.53
N GLN A 11 1.14 -13.56 -3.54
CA GLN A 11 0.74 -13.50 -2.14
C GLN A 11 1.54 -12.43 -1.40
N TYR A 12 0.84 -11.37 -0.94
CA TYR A 12 1.21 -10.77 0.33
C TYR A 12 1.28 -11.91 1.36
N GLY A 13 2.18 -11.82 2.34
CA GLY A 13 2.37 -12.88 3.32
C GLY A 13 1.05 -13.39 3.91
N PRO A 14 1.00 -14.66 4.38
CA PRO A 14 -0.23 -15.19 4.97
C PRO A 14 -0.68 -14.26 6.10
N ARG A 15 -1.99 -13.98 6.16
CA ARG A 15 -2.62 -13.29 7.30
C ARG A 15 -2.16 -13.92 8.61
N LEU A 16 -2.14 -13.12 9.68
CA LEU A 16 -1.66 -13.63 10.97
C LEU A 16 -2.48 -14.84 11.40
N THR A 17 -1.81 -15.92 11.78
CA THR A 17 -2.47 -16.98 12.53
C THR A 17 -2.88 -16.44 13.90
N VAL A 18 -3.90 -17.04 14.50
CA VAL A 18 -4.33 -16.71 15.87
C VAL A 18 -3.16 -16.79 16.86
N GLN A 19 -2.28 -17.79 16.71
CA GLN A 19 -1.10 -17.94 17.56
C GLN A 19 -0.11 -16.77 17.39
N GLN A 20 0.21 -16.37 16.16
CA GLN A 20 1.11 -15.24 15.92
C GLN A 20 0.55 -13.94 16.51
N ALA A 21 -0.76 -13.70 16.37
CA ALA A 21 -1.41 -12.54 16.97
C ALA A 21 -1.30 -12.54 18.51
N GLN A 22 -1.52 -13.69 19.15
CA GLN A 22 -1.37 -13.84 20.60
C GLN A 22 0.08 -13.66 21.07
N ASP A 23 1.05 -14.19 20.31
CA ASP A 23 2.47 -14.05 20.61
C ASP A 23 2.95 -12.59 20.54
N GLN A 24 2.46 -11.83 19.54
CA GLN A 24 2.73 -10.39 19.42
C GLN A 24 2.24 -9.61 20.64
N MET A 25 1.01 -9.86 21.10
CA MET A 25 0.46 -9.21 22.31
C MET A 25 1.29 -9.51 23.57
N SER A 26 1.80 -10.74 23.69
CA SER A 26 2.64 -11.14 24.82
C SER A 26 3.98 -10.39 24.81
N LYS A 27 4.64 -10.29 23.65
CA LYS A 27 5.93 -9.59 23.48
C LYS A 27 5.81 -8.08 23.70
N ALA A 28 4.71 -7.45 23.26
CA ALA A 28 4.47 -6.01 23.46
C ALA A 28 4.55 -5.60 24.94
N ARG A 29 3.94 -6.39 25.82
CA ARG A 29 3.97 -6.17 27.28
C ARG A 29 5.37 -6.15 27.89
N HIS A 30 6.35 -6.76 27.23
CA HIS A 30 7.73 -6.85 27.72
C HIS A 30 8.65 -5.70 27.25
N ARG A 31 8.29 -4.94 26.21
CA ARG A 31 9.15 -3.88 25.64
C ARG A 31 9.05 -2.52 26.36
N GLY A 32 8.40 -2.44 27.51
CA GLY A 32 8.34 -1.21 28.32
C GLY A 32 7.50 -0.08 27.73
N TYR A 33 7.04 -0.20 26.48
CA TYR A 33 5.86 0.49 25.99
C TYR A 33 4.71 0.11 26.93
N ARG A 34 4.29 1.03 27.79
CA ARG A 34 3.02 0.87 28.48
C ARG A 34 1.99 1.01 27.37
N PRO A 35 1.15 -0.02 27.09
CA PRO A 35 0.03 0.18 26.19
C PRO A 35 -0.77 1.31 26.82
N ALA A 36 -0.72 2.50 26.22
CA ALA A 36 -1.68 3.52 26.56
C ALA A 36 -3.02 2.82 26.39
N VAL A 37 -3.84 2.80 27.44
CA VAL A 37 -5.16 2.19 27.37
C VAL A 37 -5.94 2.93 26.27
N ARG A 38 -5.87 2.44 25.03
CA ARG A 38 -6.53 2.89 23.80
C ARG A 38 -6.17 1.90 22.68
N LYS A 39 -7.08 0.98 22.37
CA LYS A 39 -8.00 1.01 21.22
C LYS A 39 -7.24 1.04 19.89
N LYS A 40 -7.15 -0.12 19.22
CA LYS A 40 -6.89 -0.24 17.76
C LYS A 40 -7.59 0.90 17.01
N GLY A 41 -6.82 1.75 16.31
CA GLY A 41 -7.30 2.67 15.27
C GLY A 41 -8.32 3.72 15.70
N VAL A 42 -8.62 4.68 14.83
CA VAL A 42 -9.70 5.66 15.06
C VAL A 42 -11.10 5.01 15.06
N ALA A 43 -11.18 3.69 14.86
CA ALA A 43 -12.29 2.82 15.22
C ALA A 43 -12.64 2.92 16.73
N THR A 44 -13.31 4.02 17.10
CA THR A 44 -13.78 4.26 18.46
C THR A 44 -14.83 3.24 18.90
N ARG A 45 -15.46 2.58 17.91
CA ARG A 45 -16.52 1.59 18.00
C ARG A 45 -15.94 0.17 17.92
N ASN A 46 -16.55 -0.75 18.66
CA ASN A 46 -16.07 -2.13 18.75
C ASN A 46 -16.33 -2.93 17.46
N LEU A 47 -17.24 -2.50 16.60
CA LEU A 47 -17.60 -3.20 15.37
C LEU A 47 -16.41 -3.24 14.40
N GLU A 48 -15.78 -2.10 14.16
CA GLU A 48 -14.63 -1.91 13.29
C GLU A 48 -13.39 -2.60 13.86
N ARG A 49 -13.20 -2.59 15.19
CA ARG A 49 -12.14 -3.38 15.86
C ARG A 49 -12.30 -4.89 15.66
N VAL A 50 -13.53 -5.39 15.78
CA VAL A 50 -13.87 -6.80 15.51
C VAL A 50 -13.64 -7.12 14.03
N PHE A 51 -14.13 -6.27 13.13
CA PHE A 51 -13.97 -6.45 11.70
C PHE A 51 -12.50 -6.41 11.26
N SER A 52 -11.72 -5.43 11.72
CA SER A 52 -10.25 -5.35 11.57
C SER A 52 -9.59 -6.67 11.94
N THR A 53 -9.97 -7.27 13.08
CA THR A 53 -9.39 -8.53 13.55
C THR A 53 -9.75 -9.70 12.62
N ILE A 54 -10.96 -9.74 12.07
CA ILE A 54 -11.39 -10.80 11.12
C ILE A 54 -10.71 -10.64 9.75
N VAL A 55 -10.46 -9.40 9.32
CA VAL A 55 -9.74 -9.09 8.07
C VAL A 55 -8.28 -9.51 8.19
N THR A 56 -7.62 -9.19 9.31
CA THR A 56 -6.17 -9.32 9.51
C THR A 56 -5.70 -10.67 10.08
N VAL A 57 -6.57 -11.37 10.81
CA VAL A 57 -6.28 -12.70 11.39
C VAL A 57 -6.98 -13.78 10.59
N ASP A 58 -6.25 -14.84 10.26
CA ASP A 58 -6.81 -15.97 9.53
C ASP A 58 -7.72 -16.84 10.41
N GLY A 59 -9.01 -16.79 10.14
CA GLY A 59 -10.03 -17.66 10.73
C GLY A 59 -10.15 -17.64 12.26
N PRO A 60 -10.11 -16.48 12.96
CA PRO A 60 -10.29 -16.45 14.40
C PRO A 60 -11.71 -16.88 14.78
N SER A 61 -11.86 -17.57 15.91
CA SER A 61 -13.18 -17.79 16.51
C SER A 61 -13.65 -16.55 17.28
N SER A 62 -14.95 -16.45 17.57
CA SER A 62 -15.46 -15.36 18.43
C SER A 62 -14.77 -15.30 19.80
N ARG A 63 -14.28 -16.43 20.32
CA ARG A 63 -13.50 -16.48 21.57
C ARG A 63 -12.10 -15.90 21.39
N ASP A 64 -11.46 -16.19 20.27
CA ASP A 64 -10.13 -15.65 19.97
C ASP A 64 -10.22 -14.13 19.82
N ILE A 65 -11.23 -13.63 19.07
CA ILE A 65 -11.49 -12.19 18.94
C ILE A 65 -11.75 -11.54 20.29
N ALA A 66 -12.57 -12.15 21.15
CA ALA A 66 -12.84 -11.64 22.51
C ALA A 66 -11.56 -11.51 23.34
N THR A 67 -10.65 -12.48 23.22
CA THR A 67 -9.35 -12.49 23.90
C THR A 67 -8.41 -11.41 23.34
N LEU A 68 -8.28 -11.33 22.02
CA LEU A 68 -7.40 -10.36 21.34
C LEU A 68 -7.82 -8.91 21.59
N LEU A 69 -9.12 -8.64 21.71
CA LEU A 69 -9.66 -7.29 21.86
C LEU A 69 -10.01 -6.88 23.29
N ASP A 70 -9.84 -7.78 24.25
CA ASP A 70 -10.29 -7.64 25.64
C ASP A 70 -11.78 -7.23 25.73
N LEU A 71 -12.62 -8.00 25.03
CA LEU A 71 -14.08 -7.80 24.99
C LEU A 71 -14.81 -9.02 25.56
N SER A 72 -16.02 -8.82 26.09
CA SER A 72 -16.83 -9.94 26.54
C SER A 72 -17.23 -10.85 25.35
N PRO A 73 -17.28 -12.18 25.52
CA PRO A 73 -17.75 -13.09 24.47
C PRO A 73 -19.14 -12.73 23.94
N GLY A 74 -20.06 -12.28 24.80
CA GLY A 74 -21.40 -11.86 24.41
C GLY A 74 -21.39 -10.62 23.50
N THR A 75 -20.52 -9.65 23.78
CA THR A 75 -20.32 -8.47 22.93
C THR A 75 -19.81 -8.88 21.54
N VAL A 76 -18.78 -9.74 21.49
CA VAL A 76 -18.24 -10.18 20.20
C VAL A 76 -19.24 -10.99 19.40
N SER A 77 -20.01 -11.89 20.02
CA SER A 77 -21.05 -12.65 19.31
C SER A 77 -22.14 -11.74 18.73
N ALA A 78 -22.53 -10.67 19.43
CA ALA A 78 -23.49 -9.70 18.90
C ALA A 78 -22.92 -8.94 17.69
N LEU A 79 -21.66 -8.49 17.77
CA LEU A 79 -21.01 -7.76 16.69
C LEU A 79 -20.72 -8.64 15.47
N VAL A 80 -20.31 -9.90 15.67
CA VAL A 80 -20.13 -10.86 14.57
C VAL A 80 -21.46 -11.12 13.87
N ARG A 81 -22.56 -11.27 14.61
CA ARG A 81 -23.90 -11.43 14.01
C ARG A 81 -24.29 -10.20 13.19
N GLU A 82 -24.02 -9.00 13.69
CA GLU A 82 -24.25 -7.75 12.96
C GLU A 82 -23.44 -7.70 11.65
N LEU A 83 -22.17 -8.13 11.67
CA LEU A 83 -21.34 -8.23 10.46
C LEU A 83 -21.82 -9.33 9.48
N GLU A 84 -22.37 -10.45 9.98
CA GLU A 84 -22.99 -11.49 9.15
C GLU A 84 -24.29 -10.98 8.50
N GLU A 85 -25.13 -10.24 9.24
CA GLU A 85 -26.34 -9.60 8.72
C GLU A 85 -26.01 -8.59 7.61
N ARG A 86 -24.87 -7.89 7.73
CA ARG A 86 -24.32 -7.01 6.67
C ARG A 86 -23.61 -7.77 5.54
N GLN A 87 -23.48 -9.10 5.65
CA GLN A 87 -22.82 -9.97 4.68
C GLN A 87 -21.34 -9.59 4.44
N LEU A 88 -20.66 -9.11 5.47
CA LEU A 88 -19.23 -8.82 5.44
C LEU A 88 -18.39 -10.01 5.91
N VAL A 89 -18.97 -10.83 6.79
CA VAL A 89 -18.33 -12.03 7.36
C VAL A 89 -19.30 -13.20 7.33
N ARG A 90 -18.76 -14.39 7.54
CA ARG A 90 -19.52 -15.64 7.67
C ARG A 90 -18.83 -16.59 8.63
N LEU A 91 -19.63 -17.40 9.32
CA LEU A 91 -19.11 -18.56 10.03
C LEU A 91 -18.70 -19.65 9.02
N SER A 92 -17.44 -20.07 9.07
CA SER A 92 -16.97 -21.20 8.29
C SER A 92 -17.58 -22.51 8.81
N SER A 93 -17.98 -23.40 7.90
CA SER A 93 -18.33 -24.79 8.22
C SER A 93 -17.06 -25.50 8.67
N GLY A 94 -16.78 -25.47 9.98
CA GLY A 94 -15.61 -26.14 10.55
C GLY A 94 -15.54 -27.62 10.14
N ARG A 95 -14.32 -28.13 9.91
CA ARG A 95 -14.08 -29.58 9.74
C ARG A 95 -14.67 -30.33 10.94
N ALA A 96 -15.54 -31.31 10.69
CA ALA A 96 -16.04 -32.21 11.73
C ALA A 96 -14.86 -32.94 12.38
N SER A 97 -14.81 -33.01 13.71
CA SER A 97 -13.87 -33.88 14.43
C SER A 97 -14.53 -34.50 15.65
N SER A 98 -14.06 -35.69 16.02
CA SER A 98 -14.65 -36.60 17.01
C SER A 98 -14.60 -36.17 18.48
N GLN A 99 -14.07 -34.99 18.81
CA GLN A 99 -14.00 -34.46 20.18
C GLN A 99 -14.61 -33.06 20.29
N GLY A 100 -15.84 -32.98 20.80
CA GLY A 100 -16.52 -31.73 21.17
C GLY A 100 -16.90 -30.78 20.02
N ARG A 101 -17.74 -29.78 20.32
CA ARG A 101 -18.09 -28.73 19.35
C ARG A 101 -16.93 -27.73 19.25
N LYS A 102 -16.03 -27.92 18.28
CA LYS A 102 -14.95 -26.96 18.00
C LYS A 102 -15.51 -25.56 17.69
N PRO A 103 -14.85 -24.48 18.14
CA PRO A 103 -15.22 -23.12 17.76
C PRO A 103 -15.24 -22.98 16.24
N LYS A 104 -16.28 -22.35 15.69
CA LYS A 104 -16.37 -22.08 14.25
C LYS A 104 -15.52 -20.84 13.93
N PRO A 105 -14.59 -20.92 12.96
CA PRO A 105 -13.87 -19.75 12.45
C PRO A 105 -14.85 -18.72 11.88
N VAL A 106 -14.59 -17.45 12.15
CA VAL A 106 -15.22 -16.31 11.47
C VAL A 106 -14.28 -15.88 10.34
N VAL A 107 -14.79 -15.78 9.13
CA VAL A 107 -14.01 -15.36 7.95
C VAL A 107 -14.75 -14.24 7.22
N VAL A 108 -14.00 -13.36 6.57
CA VAL A 108 -14.58 -12.39 5.63
C VAL A 108 -15.32 -13.12 4.50
N ASP A 109 -16.43 -12.57 4.01
CA ASP A 109 -17.13 -13.16 2.87
C ASP A 109 -16.39 -12.84 1.55
N HIS A 110 -15.48 -13.73 1.18
CA HIS A 110 -14.73 -13.65 -0.08
C HIS A 110 -15.57 -13.92 -1.33
N ARG A 111 -16.84 -14.31 -1.19
CA ARG A 111 -17.67 -14.74 -2.32
C ARG A 111 -18.45 -13.59 -2.94
N THR A 112 -18.88 -12.63 -2.13
CA THR A 112 -19.88 -11.63 -2.54
C THR A 112 -19.42 -10.19 -2.36
N ARG A 113 -18.32 -9.92 -1.65
CA ARG A 113 -17.87 -8.55 -1.34
C ARG A 113 -16.49 -8.29 -1.89
N HIS A 114 -16.40 -7.30 -2.77
CA HIS A 114 -15.18 -6.97 -3.50
C HIS A 114 -14.91 -5.47 -3.54
N THR A 115 -13.63 -5.12 -3.50
CA THR A 115 -13.13 -3.77 -3.71
C THR A 115 -12.49 -3.68 -5.09
N PHE A 116 -12.65 -2.54 -5.74
CA PHE A 116 -12.02 -2.24 -7.02
C PHE A 116 -10.88 -1.27 -6.76
N GLY A 117 -9.69 -1.58 -7.23
CA GLY A 117 -8.53 -0.73 -7.12
C GLY A 117 -8.06 -0.28 -8.49
N PHE A 118 -7.76 1.01 -8.64
CA PHE A 118 -7.18 1.58 -9.85
C PHE A 118 -5.90 2.35 -9.53
N GLU A 119 -4.82 2.06 -10.21
CA GLU A 119 -3.59 2.86 -10.18
C GLU A 119 -3.44 3.59 -11.49
N ILE A 120 -3.23 4.90 -11.42
CA ILE A 120 -3.07 5.77 -12.59
C ILE A 120 -1.60 6.19 -12.66
N SER A 121 -0.97 5.93 -13.81
CA SER A 121 0.35 6.45 -14.16
C SER A 121 0.29 7.22 -15.47
N ALA A 122 1.41 7.80 -15.90
CA ALA A 122 1.49 8.54 -17.16
C ALA A 122 1.36 7.65 -18.41
N GLU A 123 1.48 6.33 -18.26
CA GLU A 123 1.52 5.38 -19.36
C GLU A 123 0.31 4.45 -19.40
N LYS A 124 -0.35 4.23 -18.27
CA LYS A 124 -1.42 3.23 -18.15
C LYS A 124 -2.34 3.46 -16.96
N VAL A 125 -3.47 2.76 -16.98
CA VAL A 125 -4.29 2.46 -15.81
C VAL A 125 -4.20 0.97 -15.53
N VAL A 126 -3.89 0.61 -14.28
CA VAL A 126 -3.96 -0.78 -13.81
C VAL A 126 -5.16 -0.94 -12.89
N ALA A 127 -5.95 -1.99 -13.10
CA ALA A 127 -7.12 -2.29 -12.30
C ALA A 127 -7.02 -3.68 -11.66
N VAL A 128 -7.54 -3.78 -10.44
CA VAL A 128 -7.68 -5.04 -9.73
C VAL A 128 -9.04 -5.11 -9.04
N VAL A 129 -9.65 -6.29 -9.05
CA VAL A 129 -10.80 -6.62 -8.21
C VAL A 129 -10.32 -7.54 -7.11
N MET A 130 -10.48 -7.13 -5.86
CA MET A 130 -9.95 -7.82 -4.70
C MET A 130 -11.07 -8.17 -3.72
N ASN A 131 -11.08 -9.39 -3.19
CA ASN A 131 -11.98 -9.72 -2.09
C ASN A 131 -11.49 -9.12 -0.76
N LEU A 132 -12.33 -9.18 0.28
CA LEU A 132 -11.98 -8.63 1.59
C LEU A 132 -10.91 -9.42 2.37
N ALA A 133 -10.43 -10.55 1.82
CA ALA A 133 -9.29 -11.30 2.36
C ALA A 133 -7.95 -10.85 1.74
N GLY A 134 -7.99 -9.90 0.81
CA GLY A 134 -6.80 -9.41 0.13
C GLY A 134 -6.43 -10.17 -1.14
N GLU A 135 -7.26 -11.12 -1.59
CA GLU A 135 -6.98 -11.93 -2.78
C GLU A 135 -7.48 -11.21 -4.05
N ALA A 136 -6.60 -11.09 -5.04
CA ALA A 136 -6.96 -10.54 -6.34
C ALA A 136 -7.73 -11.57 -7.19
N VAL A 137 -8.95 -11.23 -7.56
CA VAL A 137 -9.89 -12.10 -8.28
C VAL A 137 -9.85 -11.85 -9.78
N LEU A 138 -9.75 -10.57 -10.19
CA LEU A 138 -9.63 -10.13 -11.57
C LEU A 138 -8.58 -9.02 -11.66
N ARG A 139 -7.95 -8.90 -12.83
CA ARG A 139 -6.89 -7.94 -13.12
C ARG A 139 -6.94 -7.51 -14.57
N GLU A 140 -6.71 -6.23 -14.81
CA GLU A 140 -6.68 -5.65 -16.15
C GLU A 140 -5.67 -4.50 -16.19
N VAL A 141 -4.96 -4.37 -17.31
CA VAL A 141 -4.04 -3.27 -17.57
C VAL A 141 -4.47 -2.63 -18.88
N HIS A 142 -4.54 -1.30 -18.88
CA HIS A 142 -4.81 -0.51 -20.07
C HIS A 142 -3.70 0.49 -20.30
N ASP A 143 -2.85 0.24 -21.29
CA ASP A 143 -1.84 1.20 -21.73
C ASP A 143 -2.48 2.30 -22.57
N PHE A 144 -2.18 3.55 -22.23
CA PHE A 144 -2.65 4.72 -22.95
C PHE A 144 -2.02 4.89 -24.34
N GLY A 145 -0.83 4.30 -24.55
CA GLY A 145 0.01 4.63 -25.69
C GLY A 145 0.34 6.13 -25.73
N ASP A 146 0.41 6.69 -26.93
CA ASP A 146 0.68 8.12 -27.12
C ASP A 146 -0.62 8.96 -27.14
N ASP A 147 -1.78 8.31 -27.19
CA ASP A 147 -3.07 8.94 -27.49
C ASP A 147 -3.69 9.66 -26.29
N ALA A 148 -3.37 9.28 -25.06
CA ALA A 148 -3.89 9.97 -23.87
C ALA A 148 -3.21 11.34 -23.62
N TRP A 149 -2.11 11.64 -24.30
CA TRP A 149 -1.42 12.91 -24.12
C TRP A 149 -2.09 14.00 -24.96
N THR A 150 -2.46 15.12 -24.34
CA THR A 150 -3.14 16.22 -25.04
C THR A 150 -2.34 16.72 -26.23
N GLY A 151 -2.99 16.79 -27.39
CA GLY A 151 -2.36 17.16 -28.66
C GLY A 151 -1.35 16.14 -29.19
N GLY A 152 -1.37 14.89 -28.68
CA GLY A 152 -0.46 13.80 -29.07
C GLY A 152 0.99 14.01 -28.63
N LYS A 153 1.23 14.93 -27.69
CA LYS A 153 2.58 15.35 -27.29
C LYS A 153 3.03 14.65 -26.02
N LYS A 154 3.55 13.42 -26.13
CA LYS A 154 4.06 12.67 -24.98
C LYS A 154 5.12 13.47 -24.20
N TYR A 155 4.96 13.57 -22.89
CA TYR A 155 5.81 14.38 -22.01
C TYR A 155 6.00 15.84 -22.45
N ALA A 156 5.09 16.39 -23.25
CA ALA A 156 5.08 17.79 -23.68
C ALA A 156 3.68 18.43 -23.50
N GLY A 157 2.60 17.67 -23.68
CA GLY A 157 1.27 17.95 -23.14
C GLY A 157 1.07 17.31 -21.77
N TRP A 158 -0.17 17.23 -21.29
CA TRP A 158 -0.55 16.49 -20.08
C TRP A 158 -1.38 15.26 -20.45
N VAL A 159 -1.57 14.33 -19.52
CA VAL A 159 -2.46 13.19 -19.72
C VAL A 159 -3.90 13.66 -19.57
N ASP A 160 -4.72 13.56 -20.60
CA ASP A 160 -6.09 14.07 -20.60
C ASP A 160 -6.95 13.37 -19.53
N GLU A 161 -7.52 14.14 -18.61
CA GLU A 161 -8.33 13.61 -17.52
C GLU A 161 -9.63 12.94 -17.98
N ASP A 162 -10.16 13.29 -19.15
CA ASP A 162 -11.34 12.65 -19.72
C ASP A 162 -10.98 11.25 -20.23
N VAL A 163 -9.81 11.07 -20.85
CA VAL A 163 -9.30 9.75 -21.28
C VAL A 163 -9.12 8.83 -20.07
N VAL A 164 -8.46 9.31 -19.00
CA VAL A 164 -8.27 8.51 -17.77
C VAL A 164 -9.61 8.06 -17.18
N VAL A 165 -10.58 8.97 -17.05
CA VAL A 165 -11.88 8.68 -16.45
C VAL A 165 -12.70 7.73 -17.33
N ASP A 166 -12.65 7.88 -18.65
CA ASP A 166 -13.30 6.98 -19.60
C ASP A 166 -12.67 5.58 -19.62
N THR A 167 -11.34 5.48 -19.47
CA THR A 167 -10.64 4.20 -19.27
C THR A 167 -11.13 3.53 -17.98
N ILE A 168 -11.15 4.25 -16.85
CA ILE A 168 -11.65 3.70 -15.57
C ILE A 168 -13.12 3.26 -15.69
N ARG A 169 -13.99 4.04 -16.34
CA ARG A 169 -15.39 3.66 -16.60
C ARG A 169 -15.48 2.33 -17.34
N SER A 170 -14.67 2.17 -18.39
CA SER A 170 -14.68 1.01 -19.27
C SER A 170 -14.18 -0.24 -18.55
N MET A 171 -13.03 -0.14 -17.86
CA MET A 171 -12.47 -1.22 -17.03
C MET A 171 -13.44 -1.59 -15.89
N PHE A 172 -14.00 -0.61 -15.17
CA PHE A 172 -14.97 -0.86 -14.09
C PHE A 172 -16.19 -1.64 -14.59
N THR A 173 -16.75 -1.23 -15.73
CA THR A 173 -17.93 -1.89 -16.30
C THR A 173 -17.61 -3.33 -16.71
N ALA A 174 -16.49 -3.55 -17.40
CA ALA A 174 -16.06 -4.87 -17.83
C ALA A 174 -15.75 -5.80 -16.65
N LEU A 175 -14.98 -5.33 -15.67
CA LEU A 175 -14.61 -6.09 -14.48
C LEU A 175 -15.82 -6.37 -13.58
N LYS A 176 -16.76 -5.43 -13.44
CA LYS A 176 -18.01 -5.66 -12.68
C LYS A 176 -18.85 -6.74 -13.35
N HIS A 177 -18.94 -6.75 -14.69
CA HIS A 177 -19.64 -7.81 -15.43
C HIS A 177 -19.00 -9.18 -15.20
N GLN A 178 -17.68 -9.29 -15.42
CA GLN A 178 -16.94 -10.54 -15.21
C GLN A 178 -17.04 -11.04 -13.76
N LEU A 179 -17.02 -10.12 -12.78
CA LEU A 179 -17.20 -10.46 -11.38
C LEU A 179 -18.59 -11.07 -11.13
N LEU A 180 -19.64 -10.46 -11.65
CA LEU A 180 -21.01 -10.96 -11.49
C LEU A 180 -21.21 -12.34 -12.13
N GLU A 181 -20.62 -12.58 -13.31
CA GLU A 181 -20.61 -13.90 -13.96
C GLU A 181 -19.90 -14.93 -13.08
N ARG A 182 -18.70 -14.60 -12.59
CA ARG A 182 -17.92 -15.48 -11.72
C ARG A 182 -18.66 -15.83 -10.43
N ILE A 183 -19.31 -14.86 -9.78
CA ILE A 183 -20.11 -15.10 -8.58
C ILE A 183 -21.29 -16.01 -8.91
N ARG A 184 -21.98 -15.79 -10.04
CA ARG A 184 -23.11 -16.63 -10.47
C ARG A 184 -22.70 -18.07 -10.70
N ASP A 185 -21.54 -18.29 -11.31
CA ASP A 185 -21.03 -19.62 -11.63
C ASP A 185 -20.51 -20.37 -10.39
N GLN A 186 -19.81 -19.66 -9.49
CA GLN A 186 -19.15 -20.28 -8.33
C GLN A 186 -20.06 -20.34 -7.10
N HIS A 187 -21.00 -19.40 -6.98
CA HIS A 187 -21.84 -19.19 -5.81
C HIS A 187 -23.28 -18.78 -6.21
N PRO A 188 -24.02 -19.66 -6.93
CA PRO A 188 -25.34 -19.33 -7.47
C PRO A 188 -26.33 -18.84 -6.39
N ASP A 189 -26.28 -19.43 -5.20
CA ASP A 189 -27.14 -19.09 -4.05
C ASP A 189 -26.85 -17.70 -3.45
N ALA A 190 -25.75 -17.05 -3.85
CA ALA A 190 -25.27 -15.83 -3.21
C ALA A 190 -25.82 -14.54 -3.83
N LEU A 191 -26.38 -14.59 -5.05
CA LEU A 191 -26.89 -13.42 -5.78
C LEU A 191 -28.40 -13.16 -5.58
N ASP A 192 -29.11 -14.07 -4.91
CA ASP A 192 -30.58 -14.06 -4.80
C ASP A 192 -31.18 -12.89 -4.00
N GLN A 193 -30.35 -12.01 -3.44
CA GLN A 193 -30.78 -10.93 -2.54
C GLN A 193 -30.57 -9.50 -3.11
N GLY A 194 -30.17 -9.36 -4.39
CA GLY A 194 -29.96 -8.04 -5.00
C GLY A 194 -28.76 -7.27 -4.46
N LEU A 195 -27.78 -8.00 -3.90
CA LEU A 195 -26.56 -7.43 -3.34
C LEU A 195 -25.65 -6.86 -4.45
N ASP A 196 -25.22 -5.61 -4.33
CA ASP A 196 -24.10 -5.11 -5.15
C ASP A 196 -22.80 -5.68 -4.58
N PRO A 197 -22.02 -6.45 -5.37
CA PRO A 197 -20.75 -6.98 -4.89
C PRO A 197 -19.67 -5.92 -4.71
N VAL A 198 -19.88 -4.71 -5.23
CA VAL A 198 -18.94 -3.59 -5.11
C VAL A 198 -19.08 -2.93 -3.73
N VAL A 199 -18.08 -3.16 -2.87
CA VAL A 199 -17.95 -2.51 -1.56
C VAL A 199 -17.48 -1.07 -1.71
N GLY A 200 -16.54 -0.83 -2.62
CA GLY A 200 -16.03 0.50 -2.93
C GLY A 200 -14.95 0.49 -4.00
N ILE A 201 -14.53 1.68 -4.39
CA ILE A 201 -13.49 1.94 -5.38
C ILE A 201 -12.35 2.70 -4.69
N GLY A 202 -11.14 2.18 -4.77
CA GLY A 202 -9.93 2.92 -4.41
C GLY A 202 -9.17 3.32 -5.66
N VAL A 203 -8.66 4.54 -5.69
CA VAL A 203 -7.81 5.05 -6.76
C VAL A 203 -6.54 5.65 -6.17
N SER A 204 -5.41 5.23 -6.69
CA SER A 204 -4.09 5.70 -6.29
C SER A 204 -3.32 6.30 -7.47
N LEU A 205 -2.49 7.29 -7.17
CA LEU A 205 -1.56 7.91 -8.11
C LEU A 205 -0.49 8.72 -7.36
N GLY A 206 0.64 8.95 -8.02
CA GLY A 206 1.67 9.85 -7.51
C GLY A 206 1.22 11.31 -7.49
N GLY A 207 1.47 12.00 -6.37
CA GLY A 207 1.22 13.44 -6.25
C GLY A 207 0.53 13.89 -4.96
N HIS A 208 0.09 15.16 -4.95
CA HIS A 208 -0.65 15.78 -3.86
C HIS A 208 -2.16 15.59 -4.05
N ILE A 209 -2.74 14.70 -3.23
CA ILE A 209 -4.18 14.46 -3.19
C ILE A 209 -4.80 15.10 -1.94
N ASN A 210 -5.88 15.87 -2.14
CA ASN A 210 -6.75 16.23 -1.02
C ASN A 210 -7.74 15.08 -0.75
N ARG A 211 -7.38 14.23 0.22
CA ARG A 211 -8.20 13.10 0.72
C ARG A 211 -9.65 13.47 1.03
N HIS A 212 -9.94 14.67 1.55
CA HIS A 212 -11.31 14.99 1.97
C HIS A 212 -12.23 15.23 0.78
N THR A 213 -11.73 15.90 -0.27
CA THR A 213 -12.51 16.20 -1.48
C THR A 213 -12.36 15.14 -2.57
N GLY A 214 -11.24 14.41 -2.56
CA GLY A 214 -10.79 13.56 -3.66
C GLY A 214 -10.24 14.35 -4.85
N GLU A 215 -9.75 15.57 -4.61
CA GLU A 215 -9.09 16.40 -5.62
C GLU A 215 -7.62 16.00 -5.77
N VAL A 216 -7.19 15.73 -7.00
CA VAL A 216 -5.77 15.65 -7.35
C VAL A 216 -5.28 17.05 -7.65
N ARG A 217 -4.55 17.64 -6.70
CA ARG A 217 -4.12 19.04 -6.77
C ARG A 217 -2.82 19.22 -7.55
N PHE A 218 -1.97 18.22 -7.53
CA PHE A 218 -0.71 18.19 -8.26
C PHE A 218 -0.33 16.74 -8.54
N ALA A 219 -0.13 16.37 -9.80
CA ALA A 219 0.39 15.06 -10.20
C ALA A 219 1.41 15.28 -11.33
N PRO A 220 2.73 15.26 -11.02
CA PRO A 220 3.76 15.69 -11.96
C PRO A 220 3.88 14.78 -13.19
N ASP A 221 3.73 13.47 -13.01
CA ASP A 221 3.83 12.50 -14.10
C ASP A 221 2.67 12.62 -15.09
N LEU A 222 1.48 13.00 -14.59
CA LEU A 222 0.29 13.28 -15.40
C LEU A 222 0.25 14.73 -15.90
N ARG A 223 1.08 15.61 -15.33
CA ARG A 223 1.10 17.06 -15.51
C ARG A 223 -0.22 17.74 -15.18
N TRP A 224 -0.85 17.33 -14.09
CA TRP A 224 -2.03 17.98 -13.53
C TRP A 224 -1.63 18.95 -12.43
N SER A 225 -2.19 20.16 -12.42
CA SER A 225 -1.92 21.14 -11.37
C SER A 225 -3.03 22.17 -11.17
N THR A 226 -3.22 22.58 -9.92
CA THR A 226 -4.04 23.74 -9.58
C THR A 226 -3.56 25.00 -10.31
N PRO A 227 -4.43 25.99 -10.59
CA PRO A 227 -4.05 27.21 -11.29
C PRO A 227 -2.85 27.96 -10.68
N ALA A 228 -2.69 27.90 -9.35
CA ALA A 228 -1.61 28.60 -8.65
C ALA A 228 -0.20 28.06 -8.96
N ASN A 229 -0.08 26.80 -9.34
CA ASN A 229 1.20 26.11 -9.59
C ASN A 229 1.25 25.48 -10.99
N ARG A 230 0.39 25.93 -11.92
CA ARG A 230 0.30 25.34 -13.26
C ARG A 230 1.42 25.90 -14.15
N MET A 231 2.19 24.99 -14.74
CA MET A 231 3.25 25.32 -15.70
C MET A 231 2.70 25.28 -17.13
N ASP A 232 3.43 25.86 -18.08
CA ASP A 232 3.06 25.81 -19.50
C ASP A 232 2.96 24.35 -19.98
N GLY A 233 1.86 24.04 -20.67
CA GLY A 233 1.58 22.69 -21.16
C GLY A 233 1.03 21.70 -20.12
N TRP A 234 0.72 22.16 -18.90
CA TRP A 234 0.08 21.35 -17.86
C TRP A 234 -1.44 21.50 -17.84
N GLY A 235 -2.11 20.42 -17.47
CA GLY A 235 -3.55 20.34 -17.31
C GLY A 235 -4.06 20.82 -15.94
N PRO A 236 -5.38 20.76 -15.73
CA PRO A 236 -5.99 21.22 -14.49
C PRO A 236 -5.80 20.27 -13.31
N SER A 237 -6.11 20.75 -12.09
CA SER A 237 -6.38 19.83 -10.99
C SER A 237 -7.70 19.11 -11.24
N VAL A 238 -7.80 17.86 -10.80
CA VAL A 238 -8.90 16.97 -11.19
C VAL A 238 -9.69 16.58 -9.95
N GLN A 239 -11.01 16.82 -9.98
CA GLN A 239 -11.93 16.33 -8.96
C GLN A 239 -12.24 14.85 -9.17
N LEU A 240 -11.21 14.01 -8.99
CA LEU A 240 -11.21 12.63 -9.46
C LEU A 240 -12.27 11.77 -8.78
N ARG A 241 -12.44 11.88 -7.45
CA ARG A 241 -13.51 11.17 -6.73
C ARG A 241 -14.89 11.48 -7.31
N GLN A 242 -15.12 12.75 -7.63
CA GLN A 242 -16.38 13.23 -8.18
C GLN A 242 -16.62 12.65 -9.58
N ARG A 243 -15.61 12.71 -10.45
CA ARG A 243 -15.67 12.17 -11.80
C ARG A 243 -15.88 10.64 -11.82
N ILE A 244 -15.21 9.90 -10.94
CA ILE A 244 -15.40 8.44 -10.81
C ILE A 244 -16.83 8.11 -10.35
N ARG A 245 -17.38 8.86 -9.38
CA ARG A 245 -18.79 8.72 -8.97
C ARG A 245 -19.72 8.87 -10.17
N ASP A 246 -19.49 9.91 -10.97
CA ASP A 246 -20.37 10.25 -12.09
C ASP A 246 -20.36 9.19 -13.20
N VAL A 247 -19.23 8.51 -13.43
CA VAL A 247 -19.13 7.46 -14.47
C VAL A 247 -19.40 6.04 -13.98
N THR A 248 -19.29 5.76 -12.68
CA THR A 248 -19.48 4.41 -12.12
C THR A 248 -20.80 4.23 -11.36
N GLY A 249 -21.41 5.34 -10.90
CA GLY A 249 -22.60 5.32 -10.04
C GLY A 249 -22.36 4.84 -8.61
N VAL A 250 -21.12 4.49 -8.24
CA VAL A 250 -20.78 4.11 -6.86
C VAL A 250 -20.88 5.33 -5.96
N ASP A 251 -21.42 5.15 -4.75
CA ASP A 251 -21.55 6.23 -3.78
C ASP A 251 -20.19 6.90 -3.54
N LYS A 252 -20.18 8.24 -3.57
CA LYS A 252 -19.00 9.06 -3.34
C LYS A 252 -18.28 8.72 -2.03
N ALA A 253 -19.01 8.34 -0.98
CA ALA A 253 -18.43 7.95 0.30
C ALA A 253 -17.60 6.65 0.22
N ARG A 254 -17.90 5.79 -0.77
CA ARG A 254 -17.21 4.52 -1.03
C ARG A 254 -16.09 4.65 -2.08
N ILE A 255 -15.74 5.88 -2.47
CA ILE A 255 -14.67 6.14 -3.44
C ILE A 255 -13.51 6.84 -2.72
N VAL A 256 -12.41 6.11 -2.54
CA VAL A 256 -11.18 6.61 -1.93
C VAL A 256 -10.22 7.02 -3.02
N VAL A 257 -9.63 8.21 -2.90
CA VAL A 257 -8.59 8.71 -3.81
C VAL A 257 -7.45 9.16 -2.92
N ASP A 258 -6.26 8.63 -3.16
CA ASP A 258 -5.09 8.88 -2.31
C ASP A 258 -3.78 8.75 -3.09
N ASN A 259 -2.69 9.07 -2.42
CA ASN A 259 -1.34 8.84 -2.91
C ASN A 259 -1.03 7.34 -2.99
N ASP A 260 -0.24 6.95 -4.00
CA ASP A 260 0.23 5.58 -4.23
C ASP A 260 0.98 4.96 -3.04
N ALA A 261 1.88 5.70 -2.39
CA ALA A 261 2.59 5.22 -1.20
C ALA A 261 1.63 4.89 -0.05
N ASN A 262 0.59 5.71 0.15
CA ASN A 262 -0.46 5.43 1.14
C ASN A 262 -1.24 4.15 0.79
N GLY A 263 -1.49 3.90 -0.50
CA GLY A 263 -2.10 2.65 -0.97
C GLY A 263 -1.24 1.42 -0.67
N ARG A 264 0.05 1.46 -1.02
CA ARG A 264 0.98 0.35 -0.70
C ARG A 264 1.07 0.11 0.80
N ALA A 265 1.12 1.19 1.57
CA ALA A 265 1.12 1.11 3.02
C ALA A 265 -0.16 0.45 3.56
N ALA A 266 -1.35 0.80 3.04
CA ALA A 266 -2.60 0.14 3.41
C ALA A 266 -2.57 -1.37 3.12
N ALA A 267 -1.97 -1.77 2.01
CA ALA A 267 -1.83 -3.19 1.68
C ALA A 267 -0.84 -3.90 2.62
N TYR A 268 0.27 -3.25 2.99
CA TYR A 268 1.19 -3.78 4.01
C TYR A 268 0.50 -3.96 5.37
N GLU A 269 -0.22 -2.93 5.83
CA GLU A 269 -0.96 -2.93 7.10
C GLU A 269 -1.99 -4.06 7.17
N LEU A 270 -2.74 -4.29 6.09
CA LEU A 270 -3.80 -5.29 6.07
C LEU A 270 -3.28 -6.71 5.84
N TYR A 271 -2.31 -6.88 4.94
CA TYR A 271 -1.95 -8.18 4.38
C TYR A 271 -0.43 -8.44 4.32
N GLY A 272 0.44 -7.44 4.47
CA GLY A 272 1.89 -7.56 4.21
C GLY A 272 2.76 -7.81 5.43
N GLY A 273 2.16 -8.20 6.56
CA GLY A 273 2.84 -8.33 7.85
C GLY A 273 2.60 -7.15 8.79
N GLY A 274 2.03 -6.05 8.30
CA GLY A 274 1.67 -4.85 9.05
C GLY A 274 0.53 -5.00 10.06
N ALA A 275 -0.17 -6.13 10.04
CA ALA A 275 -1.32 -6.45 10.86
C ALA A 275 -0.96 -6.70 12.35
N TYR A 276 -0.17 -5.86 12.98
CA TYR A 276 0.36 -6.12 14.31
C TYR A 276 -0.70 -5.96 15.41
N PHE A 277 -0.61 -6.82 16.43
CA PHE A 277 -1.29 -6.65 17.72
C PHE A 277 -0.33 -6.14 18.81
N ASP A 278 0.90 -5.80 18.44
CA ASP A 278 1.86 -5.14 19.32
C ASP A 278 1.72 -3.62 19.27
N ASP A 279 2.24 -2.95 20.31
CA ASP A 279 2.31 -1.49 20.40
C ASP A 279 3.39 -0.96 19.44
N ALA A 280 3.22 -1.15 18.13
CA ALA A 280 3.99 -0.46 17.09
C ALA A 280 3.20 0.79 16.66
N PRO A 281 3.11 1.84 17.50
CA PRO A 281 2.25 2.98 17.23
C PRO A 281 2.69 3.79 16.03
N SER A 282 3.92 3.55 15.52
CA SER A 282 4.51 4.31 14.42
C SER A 282 5.27 3.38 13.49
N THR A 283 4.80 3.25 12.25
CA THR A 283 5.47 2.50 11.18
C THR A 283 5.58 3.36 9.92
N VAL A 284 6.78 3.48 9.36
CA VAL A 284 6.98 4.12 8.06
C VAL A 284 7.12 3.06 6.98
N VAL A 285 6.34 3.18 5.90
CA VAL A 285 6.47 2.36 4.69
C VAL A 285 7.09 3.22 3.60
N LEU A 286 8.29 2.84 3.16
CA LEU A 286 9.02 3.49 2.09
C LEU A 286 8.80 2.71 0.80
N VAL A 287 8.25 3.38 -0.22
CA VAL A 287 8.03 2.82 -1.55
C VAL A 287 9.03 3.41 -2.51
N THR A 288 9.88 2.56 -3.10
CA THR A 288 10.85 3.00 -4.11
C THR A 288 10.61 2.31 -5.44
N GLU A 289 10.21 3.11 -6.43
CA GLU A 289 10.04 2.70 -7.82
C GLU A 289 10.92 3.60 -8.71
N VAL A 290 10.30 4.45 -9.52
CA VAL A 290 10.99 5.51 -10.26
C VAL A 290 11.48 6.61 -9.30
N GLY A 291 10.81 6.78 -8.16
CA GLY A 291 11.08 7.78 -7.13
C GLY A 291 11.15 7.21 -5.72
N VAL A 292 11.10 8.10 -4.72
CA VAL A 292 11.03 7.74 -3.29
C VAL A 292 9.75 8.30 -2.68
N GLY A 293 8.75 7.45 -2.52
CA GLY A 293 7.51 7.72 -1.79
C GLY A 293 7.57 7.18 -0.36
N ALA A 294 6.80 7.77 0.55
CA ALA A 294 6.68 7.26 1.90
C ALA A 294 5.26 7.48 2.44
N ALA A 295 4.82 6.53 3.26
CA ALA A 295 3.62 6.65 4.07
C ALA A 295 3.97 6.38 5.53
N HIS A 296 3.18 6.95 6.44
CA HIS A 296 3.37 6.79 7.87
C HIS A 296 2.07 6.34 8.49
N PHE A 297 2.11 5.23 9.22
CA PHE A 297 1.03 4.84 10.11
C PHE A 297 1.30 5.37 11.51
N ILE A 298 0.29 6.03 12.08
CA ILE A 298 0.22 6.32 13.50
C ILE A 298 -1.05 5.65 14.04
N ASP A 299 -0.92 4.75 15.01
CA ASP A 299 -2.05 4.00 15.59
C ASP A 299 -2.93 3.31 14.53
N HIS A 300 -2.33 2.67 13.53
CA HIS A 300 -3.00 2.05 12.35
C HIS A 300 -3.71 3.03 11.41
N GLU A 301 -3.59 4.35 11.61
CA GLU A 301 -4.09 5.38 10.69
C GLU A 301 -2.97 5.90 9.79
N ILE A 302 -3.27 6.07 8.51
CA ILE A 302 -2.35 6.74 7.59
C ILE A 302 -2.31 8.24 7.93
N TYR A 303 -1.15 8.70 8.39
CA TYR A 303 -0.86 10.11 8.64
C TYR A 303 -0.67 10.86 7.33
N ARG A 304 -1.68 11.66 6.94
CA ARG A 304 -1.73 12.44 5.68
C ARG A 304 -1.30 13.92 5.84
N GLY A 305 -1.03 14.33 7.08
CA GLY A 305 -0.79 15.74 7.44
C GLY A 305 -2.01 16.63 7.20
N ALA A 306 -1.84 17.95 7.32
CA ALA A 306 -2.95 18.91 7.29
C ALA A 306 -3.66 18.99 5.93
N THR A 307 -2.96 18.71 4.83
CA THR A 307 -3.50 18.89 3.47
C THR A 307 -3.32 17.69 2.54
N GLY A 308 -2.85 16.53 3.03
CA GLY A 308 -2.56 15.37 2.18
C GLY A 308 -1.17 15.40 1.51
N LYS A 309 -0.17 16.04 2.15
CA LYS A 309 1.22 16.16 1.66
C LYS A 309 2.26 15.67 2.68
N SER A 310 1.84 14.90 3.68
CA SER A 310 2.82 14.34 4.61
C SER A 310 3.79 13.43 3.87
N LEU A 311 5.00 13.30 4.41
CA LEU A 311 5.97 12.29 3.99
C LEU A 311 6.36 12.33 2.50
N GLU A 312 6.46 13.54 1.94
CA GLU A 312 7.17 13.82 0.67
C GLU A 312 8.69 13.64 0.82
N LEU A 313 9.10 12.47 1.32
CA LEU A 313 10.46 12.17 1.77
C LEU A 313 11.45 12.26 0.62
N GLY A 314 11.08 11.81 -0.58
CA GLY A 314 11.92 11.91 -1.77
C GLY A 314 12.39 13.35 -2.07
N ASN A 315 11.62 14.36 -1.64
CA ASN A 315 11.88 15.77 -1.91
C ASN A 315 12.71 16.49 -0.85
N ILE A 316 13.04 15.85 0.30
CA ILE A 316 13.89 16.49 1.30
C ILE A 316 15.31 16.68 0.76
N GLN A 317 15.92 17.83 1.02
CA GLN A 317 17.29 18.10 0.57
C GLN A 317 18.30 17.46 1.52
N VAL A 318 18.98 16.41 1.07
CA VAL A 318 20.05 15.72 1.83
C VAL A 318 21.45 16.15 1.41
N LYS A 319 21.58 16.80 0.25
CA LYS A 319 22.86 17.33 -0.26
C LYS A 319 22.64 18.65 -1.02
N PRO A 320 22.81 19.84 -0.41
CA PRO A 320 22.51 21.12 -1.06
C PRO A 320 23.06 21.29 -2.50
N ASP A 321 24.32 20.92 -2.73
CA ASP A 321 24.97 20.94 -4.05
C ASP A 321 24.92 19.60 -4.77
N GLY A 322 23.81 18.87 -4.61
CA GLY A 322 23.59 17.54 -5.15
C GLY A 322 23.08 17.51 -6.59
N LEU A 323 22.63 16.33 -7.00
CA LEU A 323 22.08 16.09 -8.33
C LEU A 323 20.77 16.87 -8.55
N GLN A 324 20.50 17.24 -9.80
CA GLN A 324 19.24 17.86 -10.18
C GLN A 324 18.09 16.85 -9.98
N CYS A 325 17.05 17.26 -9.27
CA CYS A 325 15.84 16.47 -9.07
C CYS A 325 14.76 16.86 -10.09
N ARG A 326 13.86 15.90 -10.38
CA ARG A 326 12.68 16.11 -11.24
C ARG A 326 11.70 17.13 -10.69
N CYS A 327 11.66 17.33 -9.37
CA CYS A 327 10.85 18.37 -8.75
C CYS A 327 11.39 19.80 -8.98
N GLY A 328 12.55 19.94 -9.64
CA GLY A 328 13.20 21.22 -9.94
C GLY A 328 14.26 21.65 -8.92
N SER A 329 14.28 21.04 -7.74
CA SER A 329 15.29 21.30 -6.70
C SER A 329 16.60 20.52 -6.96
N LYS A 330 17.62 20.76 -6.13
CA LYS A 330 18.88 19.99 -6.14
C LYS A 330 19.09 19.24 -4.84
N GLY A 331 19.66 18.04 -4.95
CA GLY A 331 20.07 17.27 -3.78
C GLY A 331 18.95 16.65 -2.98
N CYS A 332 17.78 16.51 -3.59
CA CYS A 332 16.66 15.79 -3.00
C CYS A 332 17.05 14.33 -2.76
N LEU A 333 16.52 13.72 -1.70
CA LEU A 333 16.78 12.32 -1.36
C LEU A 333 16.62 11.40 -2.56
N GLU A 334 15.49 11.53 -3.28
CA GLU A 334 15.19 10.76 -4.48
C GLU A 334 16.31 10.84 -5.52
N ALA A 335 16.78 12.06 -5.81
CA ALA A 335 17.83 12.30 -6.80
C ALA A 335 19.20 11.75 -6.35
N MET A 336 19.37 11.45 -5.07
CA MET A 336 20.63 11.00 -4.48
C MET A 336 20.67 9.51 -4.16
N SER A 337 19.52 8.84 -4.02
CA SER A 337 19.44 7.45 -3.53
C SER A 337 18.80 6.44 -4.50
N THR A 338 18.32 6.88 -5.67
CA THR A 338 17.62 6.00 -6.63
C THR A 338 18.51 5.56 -7.78
N ARG A 339 17.93 4.79 -8.71
CA ARG A 339 18.55 4.29 -9.95
C ARG A 339 19.42 5.33 -10.66
N ASP A 340 18.90 6.53 -10.86
CA ASP A 340 19.58 7.56 -11.65
C ASP A 340 20.88 8.04 -10.98
N ALA A 341 20.90 8.09 -9.64
CA ALA A 341 22.10 8.41 -8.87
C ALA A 341 23.19 7.35 -9.06
N ILE A 342 22.80 6.07 -9.01
CA ILE A 342 23.72 4.92 -9.13
C ILE A 342 24.27 4.83 -10.56
N LEU A 343 23.40 4.84 -11.57
CA LEU A 343 23.81 4.73 -12.98
C LEU A 343 24.57 5.98 -13.44
N GLY A 344 24.18 7.16 -12.97
CA GLY A 344 24.90 8.42 -13.22
C GLY A 344 26.33 8.37 -12.69
N ALA A 345 26.53 7.84 -11.48
CA ALA A 345 27.87 7.68 -10.88
C ALA A 345 28.77 6.68 -11.63
N LEU A 346 28.20 5.74 -12.38
CA LEU A 346 28.92 4.76 -13.20
C LEU A 346 29.19 5.23 -14.63
N GLY A 347 28.58 6.35 -15.04
CA GLY A 347 28.58 6.81 -16.42
C GLY A 347 27.62 5.98 -17.27
N SER A 348 26.35 6.38 -17.30
CA SER A 348 25.20 5.71 -17.94
C SER A 348 25.40 5.22 -19.39
N ALA A 349 26.44 5.69 -20.09
CA ALA A 349 26.87 5.20 -21.40
C ALA A 349 27.51 3.80 -21.37
N LYS A 350 27.89 3.27 -20.19
CA LYS A 350 28.57 1.97 -20.04
C LYS A 350 27.76 0.92 -19.26
N VAL A 351 26.80 1.37 -18.46
CA VAL A 351 25.95 0.52 -17.62
C VAL A 351 24.52 1.01 -17.75
N HIS A 352 23.63 0.14 -18.23
CA HIS A 352 22.28 0.53 -18.64
C HIS A 352 21.19 0.10 -17.65
N SER A 353 21.51 -0.81 -16.73
CA SER A 353 20.57 -1.33 -15.74
C SER A 353 21.16 -1.42 -14.33
N LEU A 354 20.28 -1.37 -13.32
CA LEU A 354 20.66 -1.61 -11.93
C LEU A 354 21.25 -3.01 -11.73
N GLU A 355 20.77 -4.00 -12.49
CA GLU A 355 21.26 -5.37 -12.41
C GLU A 355 22.70 -5.50 -12.91
N GLU A 356 23.06 -4.81 -14.01
CA GLU A 356 24.46 -4.72 -14.46
C GLU A 356 25.34 -4.00 -13.44
N ALA A 357 24.87 -2.87 -12.90
CA ALA A 357 25.59 -2.13 -11.86
C ALA A 357 25.85 -3.02 -10.64
N ARG A 358 24.84 -3.78 -10.22
CA ARG A 358 24.91 -4.71 -9.07
C ARG A 358 25.93 -5.81 -9.30
N LYS A 359 25.96 -6.42 -10.49
CA LYS A 359 26.97 -7.42 -10.87
C LYS A 359 28.39 -6.84 -10.74
N LEU A 360 28.62 -5.64 -11.27
CA LEU A 360 29.91 -4.95 -11.13
C LEU A 360 30.29 -4.72 -9.66
N ALA A 361 29.34 -4.35 -8.81
CA ALA A 361 29.58 -4.16 -7.38
C ALA A 361 29.92 -5.48 -6.68
N ALA A 362 29.18 -6.55 -6.98
CA ALA A 362 29.43 -7.90 -6.48
C ALA A 362 30.82 -8.43 -6.90
N ASP A 363 31.27 -8.10 -8.10
CA ASP A 363 32.62 -8.42 -8.61
C ASP A 363 33.72 -7.53 -8.02
N GLY A 364 33.37 -6.59 -7.13
CA GLY A 364 34.32 -5.72 -6.43
C GLY A 364 34.77 -4.49 -7.23
N HIS A 365 34.09 -4.14 -8.32
CA HIS A 365 34.44 -2.96 -9.11
C HIS A 365 34.25 -1.68 -8.28
N SER A 366 35.36 -1.02 -7.96
CA SER A 366 35.39 0.03 -6.92
C SER A 366 34.42 1.20 -7.18
N GLN A 367 34.16 1.56 -8.44
CA GLN A 367 33.21 2.62 -8.78
C GLN A 367 31.76 2.20 -8.51
N ALA A 368 31.41 0.93 -8.77
CA ALA A 368 30.07 0.41 -8.55
C ALA A 368 29.79 0.28 -7.04
N VAL A 369 30.75 -0.27 -6.29
CA VAL A 369 30.69 -0.33 -4.83
C VAL A 369 30.50 1.07 -4.23
N ARG A 370 31.26 2.07 -4.69
CA ARG A 370 31.09 3.46 -4.24
C ARG A 370 29.72 4.04 -4.59
N ALA A 371 29.18 3.76 -5.78
CA ALA A 371 27.88 4.25 -6.20
C ALA A 371 26.75 3.74 -5.28
N PHE A 372 26.70 2.42 -5.02
CA PHE A 372 25.72 1.84 -4.09
C PHE A 372 25.90 2.31 -2.66
N THR A 373 27.14 2.33 -2.17
CA THR A 373 27.45 2.83 -0.81
C THR A 373 26.96 4.27 -0.65
N GLN A 374 27.19 5.13 -1.65
CA GLN A 374 26.78 6.52 -1.60
C GLN A 374 25.27 6.68 -1.61
N ALA A 375 24.56 5.93 -2.47
CA ALA A 375 23.10 5.95 -2.54
C ALA A 375 22.46 5.44 -1.23
N GLY A 376 22.97 4.33 -0.70
CA GLY A 376 22.56 3.78 0.60
C GLY A 376 22.80 4.75 1.75
N THR A 377 23.95 5.45 1.76
CA THR A 377 24.24 6.50 2.74
C THR A 377 23.18 7.60 2.72
N TYR A 378 22.81 8.13 1.54
CA TYR A 378 21.78 9.17 1.48
C TYR A 378 20.41 8.66 1.91
N LEU A 379 20.04 7.42 1.54
CA LEU A 379 18.81 6.83 2.03
C LEU A 379 18.81 6.72 3.56
N GLY A 380 19.91 6.26 4.16
CA GLY A 380 20.07 6.20 5.61
C GLY A 380 19.96 7.58 6.27
N VAL A 381 20.48 8.65 5.65
CA VAL A 381 20.26 10.03 6.12
C VAL A 381 18.76 10.36 6.13
N GLY A 382 18.05 10.10 5.02
CA GLY A 382 16.61 10.37 4.94
C GLY A 382 15.79 9.60 5.97
N LEU A 383 16.09 8.31 6.16
CA LEU A 383 15.45 7.48 7.19
C LEU A 383 15.75 7.97 8.61
N SER A 384 16.98 8.41 8.89
CA SER A 384 17.34 8.95 10.21
C SER A 384 16.55 10.22 10.56
N ILE A 385 16.24 11.05 9.57
CA ILE A 385 15.40 12.24 9.75
C ILE A 385 13.98 11.82 10.18
N LEU A 386 13.42 10.77 9.57
CA LEU A 386 12.11 10.25 9.96
C LEU A 386 12.12 9.68 11.39
N VAL A 387 13.14 8.90 11.75
CA VAL A 387 13.30 8.40 13.12
C VAL A 387 13.35 9.55 14.12
N ASN A 388 14.16 10.59 13.85
CA ASN A 388 14.30 11.73 14.74
C ASN A 388 13.04 12.59 14.86
N LEU A 389 12.21 12.65 13.81
CA LEU A 389 10.98 13.46 13.80
C LEU A 389 9.77 12.73 14.36
N PHE A 390 9.66 11.44 14.11
CA PHE A 390 8.44 10.66 14.38
C PHE A 390 8.60 9.57 15.42
N ASP A 391 9.83 9.29 15.89
CA ASP A 391 10.12 8.21 16.83
C ASP A 391 9.55 6.87 16.32
N THR A 392 9.84 6.56 15.05
CA THR A 392 9.22 5.40 14.40
C THR A 392 9.79 4.10 14.94
N SER A 393 8.89 3.18 15.29
CA SER A 393 9.22 1.86 15.84
C SER A 393 9.58 0.84 14.77
N ARG A 394 9.20 1.10 13.52
CA ARG A 394 9.42 0.22 12.37
C ARG A 394 9.60 1.02 11.08
N ILE A 395 10.46 0.51 10.20
CA ILE A 395 10.65 1.00 8.83
C ILE A 395 10.50 -0.20 7.90
N VAL A 396 9.64 -0.06 6.90
CA VAL A 396 9.38 -1.09 5.90
C VAL A 396 9.87 -0.56 4.56
N LEU A 397 10.73 -1.33 3.91
CA LEU A 397 11.26 -1.01 2.60
C LEU A 397 10.56 -1.88 1.55
N THR A 398 9.98 -1.25 0.54
CA THR A 398 9.32 -1.95 -0.57
C THR A 398 9.62 -1.27 -1.89
N GLY A 399 9.57 -2.06 -2.95
CA GLY A 399 9.56 -1.58 -4.33
C GLY A 399 10.82 -1.95 -5.12
N PRO A 400 10.66 -2.17 -6.44
CA PRO A 400 11.64 -2.81 -7.32
C PRO A 400 12.96 -2.05 -7.49
N ALA A 401 13.06 -0.82 -7.00
CA ALA A 401 14.30 -0.05 -7.08
C ALA A 401 15.31 -0.40 -5.98
N ILE A 402 14.84 -0.92 -4.83
CA ILE A 402 15.71 -1.26 -3.69
C ILE A 402 15.51 -2.66 -3.15
N THR A 403 14.49 -3.41 -3.59
CA THR A 403 14.21 -4.76 -3.10
C THR A 403 14.41 -5.81 -4.18
N ALA A 404 14.72 -7.03 -3.76
CA ALA A 404 14.76 -8.22 -4.60
C ALA A 404 14.37 -9.46 -3.79
N VAL A 405 14.06 -10.56 -4.47
CA VAL A 405 13.86 -11.88 -3.81
C VAL A 405 15.16 -12.69 -3.87
N ALA A 406 15.70 -13.05 -2.70
CA ALA A 406 16.81 -13.99 -2.56
C ALA A 406 16.31 -15.31 -1.96
N GLY A 407 16.19 -16.35 -2.78
CA GLY A 407 15.54 -17.60 -2.37
C GLY A 407 14.05 -17.37 -2.14
N SER A 408 13.60 -17.47 -0.89
CA SER A 408 12.21 -17.20 -0.49
C SER A 408 12.06 -15.93 0.37
N ALA A 409 13.13 -15.15 0.55
CA ALA A 409 13.13 -13.99 1.43
C ALA A 409 13.30 -12.70 0.62
N PRO A 410 12.49 -11.66 0.89
CA PRO A 410 12.75 -10.32 0.38
C PRO A 410 14.03 -9.77 1.03
N VAL A 411 14.87 -9.14 0.23
CA VAL A 411 16.13 -8.52 0.65
C VAL A 411 16.31 -7.17 -0.02
N VAL A 412 17.15 -6.31 0.58
CA VAL A 412 17.65 -5.15 -0.16
C VAL A 412 18.53 -5.65 -1.31
N PHE A 413 18.30 -5.10 -2.50
CA PHE A 413 18.85 -5.64 -3.75
C PHE A 413 20.39 -5.69 -3.80
N ASP A 414 21.07 -4.77 -3.12
CA ASP A 414 22.54 -4.69 -3.07
C ASP A 414 23.07 -4.61 -1.63
N GLN A 415 24.05 -5.44 -1.30
CA GLN A 415 24.63 -5.56 0.05
C GLN A 415 25.39 -4.30 0.50
N HIS A 416 26.00 -3.55 -0.42
CA HIS A 416 26.76 -2.34 -0.09
C HIS A 416 25.81 -1.19 0.18
N PHE A 417 24.72 -1.10 -0.60
CA PHE A 417 23.62 -0.20 -0.35
C PHE A 417 22.99 -0.46 1.02
N ASP A 418 22.59 -1.71 1.30
CA ASP A 418 21.93 -2.09 2.56
C ASP A 418 22.79 -1.76 3.79
N ARG A 419 24.07 -2.16 3.75
CA ARG A 419 25.02 -1.89 4.82
C ARG A 419 25.15 -0.38 5.07
N ALA A 420 25.42 0.40 4.02
CA ALA A 420 25.62 1.84 4.16
C ALA A 420 24.36 2.56 4.67
N MET A 421 23.18 2.12 4.21
CA MET A 421 21.89 2.62 4.69
C MET A 421 21.71 2.36 6.19
N ARG A 422 21.90 1.10 6.63
CA ARG A 422 21.73 0.70 8.04
C ARG A 422 22.75 1.37 8.96
N GLU A 423 24.03 1.42 8.58
CA GLU A 423 25.08 2.10 9.34
C GLU A 423 24.81 3.61 9.46
N THR A 424 24.35 4.24 8.37
CA THR A 424 24.03 5.67 8.39
C THR A 424 22.79 5.95 9.22
N LEU A 425 21.75 5.12 9.11
CA LEU A 425 20.54 5.21 9.93
C LEU A 425 20.88 5.18 11.42
N GLN A 426 21.71 4.23 11.85
CA GLN A 426 22.17 4.12 13.24
C GLN A 426 22.99 5.34 13.67
N SER A 427 24.01 5.71 12.89
CA SER A 427 24.95 6.78 13.27
C SER A 427 24.36 8.20 13.25
N LYS A 428 23.21 8.38 12.59
CA LYS A 428 22.49 9.67 12.49
C LYS A 428 21.23 9.73 13.34
N GLY A 429 20.82 8.63 13.96
CA GLY A 429 19.75 8.61 14.94
C GLY A 429 20.15 9.38 16.21
N TYR A 430 19.19 10.08 16.83
CA TYR A 430 19.38 10.69 18.14
C TYR A 430 19.46 9.62 19.23
N SER A 431 20.40 9.75 20.17
CA SER A 431 20.65 8.78 21.26
C SER A 431 20.95 7.37 20.73
N GLU A 432 20.05 6.40 20.95
CA GLU A 432 20.22 5.02 20.49
C GLU A 432 19.63 4.79 19.08
N GLY A 433 18.96 5.80 18.50
CA GLY A 433 18.32 5.71 17.20
C GLY A 433 17.18 4.70 17.17
N ILE A 434 17.07 3.95 16.07
CA ILE A 434 16.13 2.84 15.91
C ILE A 434 16.90 1.51 15.94
N ASP A 435 16.31 0.48 16.54
CA ASP A 435 16.86 -0.88 16.50
C ASP A 435 17.05 -1.32 15.03
N PRO A 436 18.25 -1.75 14.61
CA PRO A 436 18.54 -2.14 13.23
C PRO A 436 17.63 -3.27 12.69
N ASP A 437 17.15 -4.14 13.58
CA ASP A 437 16.24 -5.23 13.23
C ASP A 437 14.81 -4.73 12.98
N SER A 438 14.53 -3.45 13.22
CA SER A 438 13.24 -2.80 12.92
C SER A 438 13.12 -2.31 11.47
N VAL A 439 14.15 -2.51 10.65
CA VAL A 439 14.09 -2.26 9.20
C VAL A 439 13.76 -3.57 8.49
N GLU A 440 12.49 -3.70 8.12
CA GLU A 440 11.94 -4.84 7.39
C GLU A 440 11.99 -4.57 5.88
N VAL A 441 12.14 -5.64 5.10
CA VAL A 441 12.04 -5.58 3.64
C VAL A 441 10.86 -6.43 3.22
N ILE A 442 10.01 -5.89 2.37
CA ILE A 442 8.95 -6.65 1.71
C ILE A 442 9.16 -6.52 0.20
N GLU A 443 8.90 -7.59 -0.52
CA GLU A 443 8.89 -7.56 -1.98
C GLU A 443 7.45 -7.50 -2.46
N GLU A 444 7.15 -6.48 -3.25
CA GLU A 444 5.90 -6.37 -3.98
C GLU A 444 6.13 -6.79 -5.44
N THR A 445 6.01 -8.09 -5.73
CA THR A 445 6.12 -8.60 -7.10
C THR A 445 4.84 -8.37 -7.91
N GLY A 446 4.95 -7.80 -9.11
CA GLY A 446 3.84 -7.70 -10.08
C GLY A 446 3.36 -6.27 -10.38
N GLU A 447 2.92 -6.08 -11.62
CA GLU A 447 2.54 -4.78 -12.21
C GLU A 447 1.26 -4.15 -11.62
N TRP A 448 0.55 -4.88 -10.77
CA TRP A 448 -0.74 -4.53 -10.19
C TRP A 448 -0.73 -4.12 -8.71
N ASN A 449 0.46 -4.04 -8.09
CA ASN A 449 0.54 -3.84 -6.64
C ASN A 449 0.03 -2.47 -6.20
N GLY A 450 0.10 -1.43 -7.02
CA GLY A 450 -0.48 -0.13 -6.66
C GLY A 450 -1.96 -0.07 -6.85
N ALA A 451 -2.51 -0.78 -7.85
CA ALA A 451 -3.95 -1.00 -7.94
C ALA A 451 -4.45 -1.80 -6.73
N ARG A 452 -3.69 -2.81 -6.27
CA ARG A 452 -3.99 -3.55 -5.03
C ARG A 452 -3.93 -2.65 -3.80
N GLY A 453 -2.91 -1.79 -3.71
CA GLY A 453 -2.84 -0.75 -2.69
C GLY A 453 -4.06 0.17 -2.71
N ALA A 454 -4.52 0.56 -3.89
CA ALA A 454 -5.72 1.35 -4.06
C ALA A 454 -6.96 0.63 -3.51
N ALA A 455 -7.17 -0.64 -3.88
CA ALA A 455 -8.25 -1.46 -3.33
C ALA A 455 -8.18 -1.58 -1.79
N CYS A 456 -6.97 -1.71 -1.25
CA CYS A 456 -6.71 -1.77 0.19
C CYS A 456 -7.08 -0.49 0.94
N LEU A 457 -7.04 0.69 0.31
CA LEU A 457 -7.48 1.94 0.94
C LEU A 457 -8.97 1.91 1.33
N VAL A 458 -9.80 1.23 0.54
CA VAL A 458 -11.23 1.07 0.85
C VAL A 458 -11.39 0.21 2.10
N VAL A 459 -10.68 -0.92 2.16
CA VAL A 459 -10.72 -1.83 3.32
C VAL A 459 -10.13 -1.15 4.55
N HIS A 460 -9.07 -0.37 4.39
CA HIS A 460 -8.48 0.45 5.45
C HIS A 460 -9.51 1.42 6.02
N ASP A 461 -10.22 2.17 5.18
CA ASP A 461 -11.29 3.09 5.61
C ASP A 461 -12.43 2.37 6.35
N MET A 462 -12.77 1.14 5.95
CA MET A 462 -13.78 0.31 6.64
C MET A 462 -13.33 -0.09 8.05
N ILE A 463 -12.07 -0.50 8.22
CA ILE A 463 -11.56 -0.99 9.52
C ILE A 463 -11.18 0.15 10.48
N THR A 464 -11.04 1.36 9.97
CA THR A 464 -10.73 2.59 10.73
C THR A 464 -11.96 3.46 11.00
N GLY A 465 -13.10 3.15 10.37
CA GLY A 465 -14.36 3.86 10.55
C GLY A 465 -14.50 5.15 9.74
N HIS A 466 -13.66 5.34 8.72
CA HIS A 466 -13.86 6.41 7.73
C HIS A 466 -14.90 6.05 6.65
N LEU A 467 -15.19 4.75 6.51
CA LEU A 467 -16.29 4.22 5.70
C LEU A 467 -17.20 3.35 6.58
N ASP A 468 -18.50 3.67 6.59
CA ASP A 468 -19.49 2.88 7.31
C ASP A 468 -19.60 1.46 6.72
N LEU A 469 -19.55 0.46 7.61
CA LEU A 469 -19.61 -0.98 7.30
C LEU A 469 -20.95 -1.45 6.72
#